data_AF-A0A940NI03-F1
#
_entry.id   AF-A0A940NI03-F1
#
_cell.length_a   1.000
_cell.length_b   1.000
_cell.length_c   1.000
_cell.angle_alpha   90.00
_cell.angle_beta   90.00
_cell.angle_gamma   90.00
#
_symmetry.space_group_name_H-M   'P 1'
#
loop_
_entity.id
_entity.type
_entity.pdbx_description
1 polymer ?
#
loop_
_entity_poly.entity_id
_entity_poly.type
_entity_poly.pdbx_seq_one_letter_code
_entity_poly.pdbx_strand_id
1 'polypeptide(L)'
;MTNQNFTDPLKIWKEIYDTNEKFFGKMVNDSVQKEEFSSWMGTILDFNLYCKKMLNDQSKLFLDANNFPSKDDIASVASMVVNVEAKVDALEEQLDNQQSSEVDVLSLKKDVTKLKTDTKSIQTQIGEVKSTLSNIEELLKKITSEK
;
A
#
# COMPACT_ATOMS: atom_id res chain seq x y z
N MET A 1 63.76 -25.21 45.14
CA MET A 1 62.65 -25.76 44.32
C MET A 1 61.54 -24.72 44.34
N THR A 2 61.51 -23.83 43.35
CA THR A 2 60.39 -22.90 43.18
C THR A 2 60.17 -22.68 41.69
N ASN A 3 59.03 -23.17 41.23
CA ASN A 3 58.51 -23.11 39.86
C ASN A 3 58.50 -21.66 39.35
N GLN A 4 59.33 -21.33 38.37
CA GLN A 4 59.33 -20.03 37.67
C GLN A 4 58.86 -20.12 36.22
N ASN A 5 58.16 -21.21 35.84
CA ASN A 5 57.57 -21.37 34.51
C ASN A 5 56.30 -20.51 34.29
N PHE A 6 55.98 -19.56 35.18
CA PHE A 6 54.82 -18.66 35.07
C PHE A 6 55.17 -17.26 34.52
N THR A 7 56.42 -16.98 34.15
CA THR A 7 56.92 -15.59 34.08
C THR A 7 57.25 -15.06 32.69
N ASP A 8 56.58 -15.52 31.63
CA ASP A 8 56.65 -14.76 30.38
C ASP A 8 55.36 -14.86 29.54
N PRO A 9 54.39 -13.95 29.77
CA PRO A 9 53.18 -13.81 28.95
C PRO A 9 53.50 -13.65 27.46
N LEU A 10 54.66 -13.10 27.11
CA LEU A 10 55.08 -12.95 25.71
C LEU A 10 55.54 -14.29 25.13
N LYS A 11 56.15 -15.18 25.91
CA LYS A 11 56.45 -16.56 25.45
C LYS A 11 55.19 -17.38 25.25
N ILE A 12 54.24 -17.30 26.18
CA ILE A 12 52.95 -18.00 26.02
C ILE A 12 52.21 -17.45 24.80
N TRP A 13 52.18 -16.12 24.63
CA TRP A 13 51.59 -15.49 23.45
C TRP A 13 52.31 -15.87 22.16
N LYS A 14 53.65 -15.94 22.19
CA LYS A 14 54.48 -16.38 21.07
C LYS A 14 54.26 -17.85 20.73
N GLU A 15 54.18 -18.74 21.72
CA GLU A 15 53.87 -20.15 21.50
C GLU A 15 52.46 -20.32 20.92
N ILE A 16 51.48 -19.56 21.40
CA ILE A 16 50.11 -19.55 20.84
C ILE A 16 50.12 -19.01 19.40
N TYR A 17 50.86 -17.94 19.13
CA TYR A 17 51.01 -17.35 17.80
C TYR A 17 51.71 -18.33 16.84
N ASP A 18 52.88 -18.86 17.21
CA ASP A 18 53.66 -19.80 16.39
C ASP A 18 52.87 -21.10 16.13
N THR A 19 52.06 -21.54 17.10
CA THR A 19 51.17 -22.70 16.95
C THR A 19 50.01 -22.37 16.01
N ASN A 20 49.39 -21.20 16.15
CA ASN A 20 48.35 -20.73 15.25
C ASN A 20 48.88 -20.53 13.83
N GLU A 21 50.07 -19.96 13.65
CA GLU A 21 50.70 -19.73 12.35
C GLU A 21 50.99 -21.06 11.63
N LYS A 22 51.45 -22.08 12.35
CA LYS A 22 51.66 -23.42 11.76
C LYS A 22 50.34 -24.09 11.40
N PHE A 23 49.32 -23.96 12.24
CA PHE A 23 48.00 -24.52 12.00
C PHE A 23 47.30 -23.82 10.82
N PHE A 24 47.24 -22.49 10.84
CA PHE A 24 46.70 -21.68 9.74
C PHE A 24 47.55 -21.78 8.47
N GLY A 25 48.89 -21.82 8.57
CA GLY A 25 49.78 -21.96 7.41
C GLY A 25 49.56 -23.28 6.67
N LYS A 26 49.39 -24.41 7.40
CA LYS A 26 49.01 -25.69 6.79
C LYS A 26 47.57 -25.72 6.30
N MET A 27 46.63 -25.19 7.08
CA MET A 27 45.21 -25.17 6.73
C MET A 27 44.93 -24.26 5.52
N VAL A 28 45.59 -23.11 5.41
CA VAL A 28 45.44 -22.20 4.26
C VAL A 28 46.03 -22.82 3.00
N ASN A 29 47.17 -23.50 3.09
CA ASN A 29 47.81 -24.10 1.92
C ASN A 29 47.04 -25.33 1.37
N ASP A 30 46.53 -26.18 2.25
CA ASP A 30 45.94 -27.47 1.84
C ASP A 30 44.41 -27.50 1.92
N SER A 31 43.76 -26.57 2.63
CA SER A 31 42.32 -26.60 2.94
C SER A 31 41.53 -25.54 2.17
N VAL A 32 42.10 -24.38 1.83
CA VAL A 32 41.41 -23.33 1.03
C VAL A 32 40.93 -23.84 -0.34
N GLN A 33 41.60 -24.85 -0.90
CA GLN A 33 41.21 -25.47 -2.18
C GLN A 33 40.26 -26.67 -2.03
N LYS A 34 39.94 -27.08 -0.81
CA LYS A 34 39.08 -28.24 -0.53
C LYS A 34 37.67 -27.79 -0.17
N GLU A 35 36.69 -28.59 -0.60
CA GLU A 35 35.27 -28.38 -0.32
C GLU A 35 34.96 -28.33 1.20
N GLU A 36 35.79 -29.00 2.00
CA GLU A 36 35.77 -29.00 3.47
C GLU A 36 35.94 -27.60 4.09
N PHE A 37 36.74 -26.72 3.48
CA PHE A 37 36.89 -25.34 3.96
C PHE A 37 35.64 -24.50 3.70
N SER A 38 34.98 -24.70 2.56
CA SER A 38 33.69 -24.08 2.25
C SER A 38 32.62 -24.55 3.24
N SER A 39 32.59 -25.85 3.55
CA SER A 39 31.68 -26.41 4.56
C SER A 39 31.92 -25.86 5.97
N TRP A 40 33.19 -25.72 6.37
CA TRP A 40 33.54 -25.10 7.65
C TRP A 40 33.17 -23.61 7.69
N MET A 41 33.44 -22.86 6.63
CA MET A 41 33.03 -21.46 6.53
C MET A 41 31.50 -21.30 6.55
N GLY A 42 30.75 -22.22 5.94
CA GLY A 42 29.31 -22.31 6.06
C GLY A 42 28.87 -22.54 7.51
N THR A 43 29.54 -23.44 8.23
CA THR A 43 29.25 -23.71 9.65
C THR A 43 29.55 -22.48 10.54
N ILE A 44 30.63 -21.74 10.26
CA ILE A 44 30.95 -20.50 10.98
C ILE A 44 29.94 -19.40 10.66
N LEU A 45 29.50 -19.30 9.41
CA LEU A 45 28.43 -18.38 9.00
C LEU A 45 27.11 -18.73 9.70
N ASP A 46 26.73 -20.00 9.72
CA ASP A 46 25.54 -20.48 10.42
C ASP A 46 25.61 -20.21 11.92
N PHE A 47 26.77 -20.40 12.53
CA PHE A 47 27.00 -20.06 13.93
C PHE A 47 26.84 -18.54 14.17
N ASN A 48 27.39 -17.69 13.29
CA ASN A 48 27.22 -16.25 13.38
C ASN A 48 25.74 -15.85 13.28
N LEU A 49 25.02 -16.42 12.32
CA LEU A 49 23.59 -16.19 12.13
C LEU A 49 22.77 -16.68 13.33
N TYR A 50 23.11 -17.84 13.89
CA TYR A 50 22.49 -18.38 15.09
C TYR A 50 22.68 -17.44 16.29
N CYS A 51 23.91 -16.99 16.55
CA CYS A 51 24.17 -16.04 17.64
C CYS A 51 23.41 -14.73 17.45
N LYS A 52 23.37 -14.19 16.22
CA LYS A 52 22.59 -12.98 15.90
C LYS A 52 21.10 -13.20 16.13
N LYS A 53 20.56 -14.34 15.69
CA LYS A 53 19.15 -14.69 15.90
C LYS A 53 18.83 -14.79 17.39
N MET A 54 19.64 -15.51 18.16
CA MET A 54 19.45 -15.66 19.59
C MET A 54 19.49 -14.30 20.32
N LEU A 55 20.41 -13.41 19.96
CA LEU A 55 20.44 -12.06 20.52
C LEU A 55 19.19 -11.25 20.16
N ASN A 56 18.71 -11.36 18.92
CA ASN A 56 17.50 -10.69 18.46
C ASN A 56 16.25 -11.21 19.19
N ASP A 57 16.12 -12.53 19.34
CA ASP A 57 15.00 -13.17 20.03
C ASP A 57 14.98 -12.79 21.52
N GLN A 58 16.14 -12.77 22.18
CA GLN A 58 16.25 -12.30 23.57
C GLN A 58 15.90 -10.82 23.71
N SER A 59 16.33 -9.98 22.77
CA SER A 59 15.95 -8.57 22.75
C SER A 59 14.45 -8.40 22.58
N LYS A 60 13.80 -9.21 21.73
CA LYS A 60 12.35 -9.16 21.53
C LYS A 60 11.59 -9.54 22.79
N LEU A 61 11.95 -10.66 23.44
CA LEU A 61 11.35 -11.07 24.71
C LEU A 61 11.52 -10.01 25.81
N PHE A 62 12.68 -9.34 25.87
CA PHE A 62 12.91 -8.25 26.81
C PHE A 62 12.03 -7.03 26.53
N LEU A 63 11.90 -6.64 25.25
CA LEU A 63 11.05 -5.52 24.84
C LEU A 63 9.58 -5.84 25.12
N ASP A 64 9.12 -7.04 24.76
CA ASP A 64 7.76 -7.52 25.02
C ASP A 64 7.44 -7.51 26.53
N ALA A 65 8.37 -7.99 27.38
CA ALA A 65 8.20 -7.99 28.83
C ALA A 65 8.09 -6.59 29.44
N ASN A 66 8.68 -5.58 28.78
CA ASN A 66 8.63 -4.18 29.19
C ASN A 66 7.58 -3.37 28.40
N ASN A 67 6.71 -4.02 27.62
CA ASN A 67 5.72 -3.40 26.73
C ASN A 67 6.32 -2.39 25.74
N PHE A 68 7.56 -2.58 25.31
CA PHE A 68 8.16 -1.79 24.25
C PHE A 68 7.91 -2.45 22.90
N PRO A 69 7.46 -1.69 21.89
CA PRO A 69 7.26 -2.23 20.54
C PRO A 69 8.60 -2.60 19.91
N SER A 70 8.61 -3.70 19.16
CA SER A 70 9.75 -4.09 18.34
C SER A 70 9.82 -3.28 17.05
N LYS A 71 10.96 -3.33 16.34
CA LYS A 71 11.12 -2.70 15.03
C LYS A 71 10.09 -3.23 14.01
N ASP A 72 9.74 -4.51 14.09
CA ASP A 72 8.78 -5.14 13.19
C ASP A 72 7.36 -4.60 13.43
N ASP A 73 7.00 -4.36 14.69
CA ASP A 73 5.69 -3.80 15.05
C ASP A 73 5.56 -2.36 14.52
N ILE A 74 6.63 -1.57 14.64
CA ILE A 74 6.67 -0.20 14.09
C ILE A 74 6.52 -0.23 12.57
N ALA A 75 7.21 -1.15 11.88
CA ALA A 75 7.10 -1.29 10.43
C ALA A 75 5.69 -1.72 9.98
N SER A 76 5.05 -2.62 10.74
CA SER A 76 3.68 -3.06 10.50
C SER A 76 2.68 -1.90 10.65
N VAL A 77 2.80 -1.10 11.72
CA VAL A 77 1.97 0.09 11.93
C VAL A 77 2.21 1.11 10.82
N ALA A 78 3.46 1.38 10.43
CA ALA A 78 3.78 2.29 9.35
C ALA A 78 3.13 1.86 8.02
N SER A 79 3.19 0.57 7.69
CA SER A 79 2.51 0.02 6.51
C SER A 79 0.99 0.19 6.57
N MET A 80 0.40 -0.01 7.76
CA MET A 80 -1.02 0.19 7.98
C MET A 80 -1.43 1.65 7.82
N VAL A 81 -0.61 2.60 8.30
CA VAL A 81 -0.82 4.03 8.13
C VAL A 81 -0.80 4.42 6.66
N VAL A 82 0.21 3.98 5.90
CA VAL A 82 0.29 4.25 4.45
C VAL A 82 -0.94 3.70 3.72
N ASN A 83 -1.42 2.51 4.09
CA ASN A 83 -2.64 1.94 3.52
C ASN A 83 -3.90 2.72 3.88
N VAL A 84 -3.96 3.32 5.07
CA VAL A 84 -5.07 4.18 5.49
C VAL A 84 -5.03 5.48 4.72
N GLU A 85 -3.86 6.13 4.59
CA GLU A 85 -3.68 7.34 3.79
C GLU A 85 -4.16 7.12 2.34
N ALA A 86 -3.69 6.06 1.68
CA ALA A 86 -4.12 5.74 0.32
C ALA A 86 -5.64 5.50 0.18
N LYS A 87 -6.27 4.92 1.21
CA LYS A 87 -7.73 4.72 1.22
C LYS A 87 -8.49 6.02 1.48
N VAL A 88 -7.95 6.90 2.32
CA VAL A 88 -8.52 8.22 2.58
C VAL A 88 -8.46 9.06 1.31
N ASP A 89 -7.32 9.11 0.62
CA ASP A 89 -7.18 9.82 -0.66
C ASP A 89 -8.20 9.32 -1.70
N ALA A 90 -8.39 7.99 -1.80
CA ALA A 90 -9.38 7.41 -2.70
C ALA A 90 -10.82 7.76 -2.32
N LEU A 91 -11.13 7.87 -1.02
CA LEU A 91 -12.45 8.32 -0.56
C LEU A 91 -12.67 9.80 -0.83
N GLU A 92 -11.64 10.63 -0.66
CA GLU A 92 -11.68 12.06 -0.99
C GLU A 92 -11.97 12.26 -2.49
N GLU A 93 -11.25 11.54 -3.36
CA GLU A 93 -11.51 11.57 -4.81
C GLU A 93 -12.93 11.12 -5.17
N GLN A 94 -13.43 10.05 -4.53
CA GLN A 94 -14.80 9.58 -4.74
C GLN A 94 -15.84 10.61 -4.27
N LEU A 95 -15.59 11.28 -3.15
CA LEU A 95 -16.49 12.29 -2.59
C LEU A 95 -16.55 13.53 -3.50
N ASP A 96 -15.40 14.02 -3.97
CA ASP A 96 -15.33 15.15 -4.90
C ASP A 96 -16.08 14.84 -6.21
N ASN A 97 -15.91 13.64 -6.76
CA ASN A 97 -16.62 13.19 -7.95
C ASN A 97 -18.15 13.05 -7.73
N GLN A 98 -18.58 12.65 -6.53
CA GLN A 98 -20.01 12.62 -6.20
C GLN A 98 -20.59 14.03 -6.07
N GLN A 99 -19.86 14.94 -5.44
CA GLN A 99 -20.29 16.32 -5.26
C GLN A 99 -20.42 17.04 -6.60
N SER A 100 -19.48 16.84 -7.52
CA SER A 100 -19.59 17.38 -8.89
C SER A 100 -20.79 16.79 -9.63
N SER A 101 -21.04 15.49 -9.48
CA SER A 101 -22.18 14.80 -10.10
C SER A 101 -23.51 15.29 -9.53
N GLU A 102 -23.60 15.58 -8.23
CA GLU A 102 -24.82 16.09 -7.60
C GLU A 102 -25.20 17.49 -8.12
N VAL A 103 -24.20 18.36 -8.32
CA VAL A 103 -24.40 19.68 -8.94
C VAL A 103 -24.95 19.56 -10.36
N ASP A 104 -24.43 18.63 -11.16
CA ASP A 104 -24.94 18.36 -12.51
C ASP A 104 -26.35 17.76 -12.51
N VAL A 105 -26.67 16.87 -11.57
CA VAL A 105 -28.02 16.32 -11.44
C VAL A 105 -29.03 17.42 -11.06
N LEU A 106 -28.65 18.36 -10.19
CA LEU A 106 -29.50 19.48 -9.81
C LEU A 106 -29.76 20.44 -10.98
N SER A 107 -28.73 20.73 -11.79
CA SER A 107 -28.85 21.56 -12.98
C SER A 107 -29.76 20.91 -14.03
N LEU A 108 -29.54 19.62 -14.32
CA LEU A 108 -30.39 18.81 -15.20
C LEU A 108 -31.84 18.76 -14.69
N LYS A 109 -32.06 18.60 -13.39
CA LYS A 109 -33.41 18.58 -12.80
C LYS A 109 -34.11 19.92 -13.02
N LYS A 110 -33.41 21.05 -12.89
CA LYS A 110 -33.95 22.38 -13.18
C LYS A 110 -34.32 22.52 -14.66
N ASP A 111 -33.46 22.08 -15.57
CA ASP A 111 -33.74 22.17 -17.00
C ASP A 111 -34.90 21.24 -17.42
N VAL A 112 -34.99 20.04 -16.85
CA VAL A 112 -36.15 19.15 -17.02
C VAL A 112 -37.44 19.79 -16.52
N THR A 113 -37.41 20.52 -15.39
CA THR A 113 -38.61 21.24 -14.92
C THR A 113 -39.04 22.36 -15.87
N LYS A 114 -38.10 23.09 -16.47
CA LYS A 114 -38.40 24.10 -17.50
C LYS A 114 -38.93 23.48 -18.78
N LEU A 115 -38.29 22.42 -19.28
CA LEU A 115 -38.80 21.69 -20.45
C LEU A 115 -40.21 21.15 -20.22
N LYS A 116 -40.53 20.72 -18.99
CA LYS A 116 -41.86 20.28 -18.62
C LYS A 116 -42.88 21.43 -18.64
N THR A 117 -42.50 22.64 -18.21
CA THR A 117 -43.40 23.81 -18.30
C THR A 117 -43.59 24.24 -19.75
N ASP A 118 -42.53 24.26 -20.54
CA ASP A 118 -42.59 24.66 -21.96
C ASP A 118 -43.42 23.64 -22.76
N THR A 119 -43.23 22.34 -22.51
CA THR A 119 -44.06 21.27 -23.09
C THR A 119 -45.53 21.45 -22.74
N LYS A 120 -45.88 21.80 -21.49
CA LYS A 120 -47.27 22.08 -21.12
C LYS A 120 -47.83 23.29 -21.88
N SER A 121 -47.06 24.36 -22.01
CA SER A 121 -47.47 25.56 -22.75
C SER A 121 -47.72 25.25 -24.22
N ILE A 122 -46.80 24.52 -24.87
CA ILE A 122 -46.97 24.05 -26.25
C ILE A 122 -48.21 23.17 -26.38
N GLN A 123 -48.45 22.27 -25.42
CA GLN A 123 -49.64 21.42 -25.42
C GLN A 123 -50.94 22.23 -25.37
N THR A 124 -50.98 23.31 -24.58
CA THR A 124 -52.10 24.26 -24.55
C THR A 124 -52.26 24.97 -25.90
N GLN A 125 -51.19 25.51 -26.46
CA GLN A 125 -51.22 26.21 -27.76
C GLN A 125 -51.67 25.28 -28.91
N ILE A 126 -51.23 24.01 -28.91
CA ILE A 126 -51.70 23.01 -29.88
C ILE A 126 -53.20 22.74 -29.72
N GLY A 127 -53.70 22.69 -28.47
CA GLY A 127 -55.13 22.54 -28.20
C GLY A 127 -55.95 23.71 -28.75
N GLU A 128 -55.48 24.94 -28.55
CA GLU A 128 -56.09 26.16 -29.09
C GLU A 128 -56.09 26.14 -30.63
N VAL A 129 -54.94 25.87 -31.25
CA VAL A 129 -54.81 25.77 -32.71
C VAL A 129 -55.77 24.71 -33.26
N LYS A 130 -55.85 23.54 -32.64
CA LYS A 130 -56.79 22.48 -33.04
C LYS A 130 -58.24 22.96 -32.99
N SER A 131 -58.63 23.68 -31.94
CA SER A 131 -59.99 24.24 -31.82
C SER A 131 -60.30 25.27 -32.92
N THR A 132 -59.35 26.15 -33.23
CA THR A 132 -59.51 27.14 -34.31
C THR A 132 -59.62 26.46 -35.68
N LEU A 133 -58.86 25.39 -35.92
CA LEU A 133 -58.92 24.62 -37.17
C LEU A 133 -60.29 23.96 -37.34
N SER A 134 -60.83 23.32 -36.29
CA SER A 134 -62.17 22.72 -36.34
C SER A 134 -63.28 23.76 -36.57
N ASN A 135 -63.17 24.94 -35.96
CA ASN A 135 -64.12 26.03 -36.23
C ASN A 135 -64.07 26.48 -37.70
N ILE A 136 -62.86 26.61 -38.27
CA ILE A 136 -62.68 26.95 -39.69
C ILE A 136 -63.27 25.85 -40.59
N GLU A 137 -63.06 24.57 -40.29
CA GLU A 137 -63.64 23.45 -41.03
C GLU A 137 -65.18 23.47 -41.00
N GLU A 138 -65.79 23.75 -39.86
CA GLU A 138 -67.26 23.90 -39.76
C GLU A 138 -67.78 25.06 -40.59
N LEU A 139 -67.11 26.22 -40.54
CA LEU A 139 -67.49 27.39 -41.34
C LEU A 139 -67.37 27.11 -42.85
N LEU A 140 -66.30 26.44 -43.29
CA LEU A 140 -66.13 26.04 -44.69
C LEU A 140 -67.23 25.07 -45.14
N LYS A 141 -67.63 24.10 -44.30
CA LYS A 141 -68.75 23.22 -44.60
C LYS A 141 -70.06 23.98 -44.80
N LYS A 142 -70.38 24.94 -43.93
CA LYS A 142 -71.58 25.79 -44.06
C LYS A 142 -71.59 26.57 -45.37
N ILE A 143 -70.47 27.22 -45.71
CA ILE A 143 -70.36 28.01 -46.95
C ILE A 143 -70.48 27.13 -48.19
N THR A 144 -69.96 25.89 -48.14
CA THR A 144 -70.00 24.97 -49.29
C THR A 144 -71.36 24.29 -49.43
N SER A 145 -72.16 24.15 -48.37
CA SER A 145 -73.52 23.61 -48.44
C SER A 145 -74.61 24.65 -48.76
N GLU A 146 -74.31 25.94 -48.66
CA GLU A 146 -75.23 27.05 -48.99
C GLU A 146 -75.13 27.51 -50.47
N LYS A 147 -74.36 26.83 -51.31
CA LYS A 147 -74.35 26.97 -52.78
C LYS A 147 -74.95 25.75 -53.45
#